data_AF-A0AAD5M1I9-F1
#
_entry.id   AF-A0AAD5M1I9-F1
#
_cell.length_a   1.000
_cell.length_b   1.000
_cell.length_c   1.000
_cell.angle_alpha   90.00
_cell.angle_beta   90.00
_cell.angle_gamma   90.00
#
_symmetry.space_group_name_H-M   'P 1'
#
loop_
_entity.id
_entity.type
_entity.pdbx_description
1 polymer ?
#
loop_
_entity_poly.entity_id
_entity_poly.type
_entity_poly.pdbx_seq_one_letter_code
_entity_poly.pdbx_strand_id
1 'polypeptide(L)'
;MLAYATLLGDTVDMYTIDHRGTGRSEFLQCEAAQAMTGGSPNGVNLATEELGNCLQDLNVKYDGKAAAFSVTSAALDIQTVIETFMPEHKVFLHGASYGTFLSQRVMQLQIPQIVGYIFDGVDIMMTKNDPIEWSISHWNQAILPPSRRLLESCFDDEACPIHFNSHAVG
;
A
#
# COMPACT_ATOMS: atom_id res chain seq x y z
N MET A 1 18.11 3.57 -4.32
CA MET A 1 19.03 2.67 -3.58
C MET A 1 20.31 3.36 -3.12
N LEU A 2 21.13 3.95 -4.01
CA LEU A 2 22.39 4.63 -3.62
C LEU A 2 22.24 5.69 -2.50
N ALA A 3 21.17 6.50 -2.52
CA ALA A 3 20.92 7.49 -1.48
C ALA A 3 20.68 6.88 -0.09
N TYR A 4 20.04 5.70 -0.01
CA TYR A 4 19.74 5.03 1.26
C TYR A 4 20.97 4.30 1.83
N ALA A 5 21.80 3.72 0.96
CA ALA A 5 23.03 3.05 1.36
C ALA A 5 23.96 4.02 2.10
N THR A 6 24.20 5.21 1.53
CA THR A 6 24.99 6.27 2.17
C THR A 6 24.35 6.81 3.45
N LEU A 7 23.03 7.01 3.48
CA LEU A 7 22.32 7.49 4.68
C LEU A 7 22.43 6.52 5.86
N LEU A 8 22.52 5.21 5.60
CA LEU A 8 22.62 4.15 6.59
C LEU A 8 24.05 3.63 6.75
N GLY A 9 25.04 4.34 6.19
CA GLY A 9 26.46 4.05 6.33
C GLY A 9 26.88 2.69 5.77
N ASP A 10 26.18 2.17 4.76
CA ASP A 10 26.40 0.84 4.16
C ASP A 10 26.35 -0.31 5.19
N THR A 11 25.64 -0.11 6.30
CA THR A 11 25.55 -1.09 7.41
C THR A 11 24.33 -2.02 7.32
N VAL A 12 23.46 -1.81 6.33
CA VAL A 12 22.24 -2.60 6.13
C VAL A 12 22.04 -2.99 4.68
N ASP A 13 21.51 -4.19 4.47
CA ASP A 13 20.97 -4.59 3.18
C ASP A 13 19.49 -4.18 3.10
N MET A 14 19.11 -3.54 1.99
CA MET A 14 17.74 -3.11 1.76
C MET A 14 17.08 -3.96 0.67
N TYR A 15 15.99 -4.62 1.04
CA TYR A 15 15.21 -5.45 0.15
C TYR A 15 13.84 -4.81 -0.12
N THR A 16 13.44 -4.79 -1.38
CA THR A 16 12.08 -4.42 -1.81
C THR A 16 11.48 -5.60 -2.53
N ILE A 17 10.24 -5.93 -2.22
CA ILE A 17 9.55 -7.08 -2.80
C ILE A 17 8.29 -6.62 -3.54
N ASP A 18 8.09 -7.18 -4.73
CA ASP A 18 6.77 -7.24 -5.34
C ASP A 18 6.05 -8.38 -4.61
N HIS A 19 5.07 -8.09 -3.76
CA HIS A 19 4.31 -9.17 -3.10
C HIS A 19 3.39 -9.86 -4.11
N ARG A 20 2.95 -11.08 -3.80
CA ARG A 20 2.06 -11.86 -4.69
C ARG A 20 0.91 -11.00 -5.24
N GLY A 21 0.64 -11.09 -6.53
CA GLY A 21 -0.42 -10.32 -7.18
C GLY A 21 0.01 -8.96 -7.71
N THR A 22 1.28 -8.56 -7.51
CA THR A 22 1.79 -7.23 -7.85
C THR A 22 3.10 -7.29 -8.63
N GLY A 23 3.43 -6.21 -9.33
CA GLY A 23 4.71 -6.04 -10.02
C GLY A 23 5.11 -7.25 -10.87
N ARG A 24 6.27 -7.84 -10.58
CA ARG A 24 6.77 -9.04 -11.28
C ARG A 24 6.36 -10.36 -10.61
N SER A 25 5.62 -10.31 -9.51
CA SER A 25 5.16 -11.47 -8.74
C SER A 25 3.73 -11.83 -9.10
N GLU A 26 3.52 -12.17 -10.38
CA GLU A 26 2.20 -12.47 -10.97
C GLU A 26 1.23 -11.29 -10.79
N PHE A 27 1.42 -10.19 -11.53
CA PHE A 27 0.50 -9.05 -11.49
C PHE A 27 -0.92 -9.50 -11.85
N LEU A 28 -1.89 -9.23 -10.96
CA LEU A 28 -3.28 -9.61 -11.21
C LEU A 28 -3.83 -8.81 -12.38
N GLN A 29 -4.10 -9.51 -13.47
CA GLN A 29 -4.68 -8.95 -14.70
C GLN A 29 -5.91 -9.74 -15.11
N CYS A 30 -6.88 -9.01 -15.64
CA CYS A 30 -8.18 -9.51 -16.05
C CYS A 30 -8.26 -9.55 -17.59
N GLU A 31 -7.36 -10.35 -18.18
CA GLU A 31 -7.16 -10.45 -19.63
C GLU A 31 -8.41 -10.96 -20.36
N ALA A 32 -9.08 -12.01 -19.87
CA ALA A 32 -10.26 -12.53 -20.53
C ALA A 32 -11.45 -11.57 -20.41
N ALA A 33 -11.51 -10.81 -19.30
CA ALA A 33 -12.48 -9.73 -19.15
C ALA A 33 -12.17 -8.48 -20.01
N GLN A 34 -10.99 -8.43 -20.66
CA GLN A 34 -10.49 -7.26 -21.39
C GLN A 34 -10.49 -5.98 -20.53
N ALA A 35 -10.34 -6.13 -19.21
CA ALA A 35 -10.26 -5.03 -18.27
C ALA A 35 -8.80 -4.59 -18.08
N MET A 36 -8.60 -3.36 -17.59
CA MET A 36 -7.26 -2.79 -17.38
C MET A 36 -6.42 -2.74 -18.68
N THR A 37 -7.07 -2.55 -19.83
CA THR A 37 -6.40 -2.44 -21.13
C THR A 37 -6.38 -1.00 -21.63
N GLY A 38 -5.62 -0.71 -22.69
CA GLY A 38 -5.63 0.62 -23.30
C GLY A 38 -7.00 1.10 -23.80
N GLY A 39 -7.94 0.17 -24.03
CA GLY A 39 -9.32 0.46 -24.42
C GLY A 39 -10.32 0.53 -23.26
N SER A 40 -9.89 0.24 -22.03
CA SER A 40 -10.74 0.28 -20.83
C SER A 40 -11.10 1.72 -20.42
N PRO A 41 -12.24 1.93 -19.72
CA PRO A 41 -12.68 3.27 -19.30
C PRO A 41 -11.64 4.05 -18.49
N ASN A 42 -10.87 3.35 -17.64
CA ASN A 42 -9.79 3.93 -16.83
C ASN A 42 -8.39 3.54 -17.33
N GLY A 43 -8.28 3.14 -18.61
CA GLY A 43 -7.05 2.63 -19.20
C GLY A 43 -6.53 1.41 -18.46
N VAL A 44 -5.25 1.43 -18.08
CA VAL A 44 -4.62 0.31 -17.36
C VAL A 44 -5.06 0.17 -15.89
N ASN A 45 -5.89 1.08 -15.40
CA ASN A 45 -6.48 0.98 -14.07
C ASN A 45 -7.87 0.34 -14.17
N LEU A 46 -8.21 -0.47 -13.17
CA LEU A 46 -9.51 -1.13 -13.12
C LEU A 46 -10.63 -0.09 -12.92
N ALA A 47 -11.62 -0.10 -13.80
CA ALA A 47 -12.84 0.69 -13.62
C ALA A 47 -13.85 -0.07 -12.73
N THR A 48 -14.69 0.68 -12.01
CA THR A 48 -15.70 0.08 -11.13
C THR A 48 -16.66 -0.82 -11.91
N GLU A 49 -16.98 -0.46 -13.14
CA GLU A 49 -17.87 -1.22 -14.04
C GLU A 49 -17.23 -2.53 -14.53
N GLU A 50 -15.89 -2.63 -14.50
CA GLU A 50 -15.12 -3.81 -14.91
C GLU A 50 -14.92 -4.82 -13.77
N LEU A 51 -15.08 -4.39 -12.52
CA LEU A 51 -14.71 -5.15 -11.32
C LEU A 51 -15.36 -6.54 -11.28
N GLY A 52 -16.66 -6.64 -11.56
CA GLY A 52 -17.39 -7.91 -11.50
C GLY A 52 -16.84 -8.96 -12.45
N ASN A 53 -16.64 -8.59 -13.72
CA ASN A 53 -16.10 -9.48 -14.75
C ASN A 53 -14.63 -9.80 -14.49
N CYS A 54 -13.86 -8.83 -14.00
CA CYS A 54 -12.47 -9.01 -13.61
C CYS A 54 -12.33 -10.03 -12.47
N LEU A 55 -13.15 -9.95 -11.42
CA LEU A 55 -13.16 -10.94 -10.34
C LEU A 55 -13.54 -12.34 -10.83
N GLN A 56 -14.49 -12.44 -11.76
CA GLN A 56 -14.86 -13.73 -12.36
C GLN A 56 -13.70 -14.32 -13.18
N ASP A 57 -13.02 -13.50 -13.98
CA ASP A 57 -11.85 -13.89 -14.76
C ASP A 57 -10.73 -14.40 -13.85
N LEU A 58 -10.34 -13.64 -12.82
CA LEU A 58 -9.34 -14.09 -11.85
C LEU A 58 -9.74 -15.40 -11.16
N ASN A 59 -11.02 -15.55 -10.83
CA ASN A 59 -11.51 -16.77 -10.21
C ASN A 59 -11.42 -17.99 -11.14
N VAL A 60 -11.65 -17.81 -12.45
CA VAL A 60 -11.43 -18.85 -13.46
C VAL A 60 -9.94 -19.12 -13.67
N LYS A 61 -9.13 -18.07 -13.86
CA LYS A 61 -7.68 -18.15 -14.08
C LYS A 61 -6.96 -18.94 -12.99
N TYR A 62 -7.41 -18.78 -11.74
CA TYR A 62 -6.79 -19.44 -10.58
C TYR A 62 -7.61 -20.61 -10.02
N ASP A 63 -8.48 -21.26 -10.81
CA ASP A 63 -9.23 -22.46 -10.42
C ASP A 63 -10.01 -22.32 -9.09
N GLY A 64 -10.65 -21.16 -8.88
CA GLY A 64 -11.37 -20.86 -7.65
C GLY A 64 -10.48 -20.49 -6.46
N LYS A 65 -9.16 -20.35 -6.66
CA LYS A 65 -8.16 -20.10 -5.60
C LYS A 65 -7.66 -18.65 -5.58
N ALA A 66 -8.44 -17.70 -6.09
CA ALA A 66 -8.07 -16.27 -6.01
C ALA A 66 -7.82 -15.79 -4.57
N ALA A 67 -8.39 -16.46 -3.56
CA ALA A 67 -8.06 -16.23 -2.14
C ALA A 67 -6.57 -16.42 -1.78
N ALA A 68 -5.79 -17.11 -2.62
CA ALA A 68 -4.34 -17.24 -2.46
C ALA A 68 -3.59 -15.91 -2.58
N PHE A 69 -4.23 -14.84 -3.09
CA PHE A 69 -3.70 -13.48 -3.15
C PHE A 69 -4.08 -12.64 -1.92
N SER A 70 -4.54 -13.26 -0.83
CA SER A 70 -4.86 -12.57 0.42
C SER A 70 -3.63 -11.95 1.09
N VAL A 71 -3.86 -10.96 1.95
CA VAL A 71 -2.79 -10.36 2.78
C VAL A 71 -2.15 -11.37 3.72
N THR A 72 -2.89 -12.36 4.21
CA THR A 72 -2.29 -13.45 5.01
C THR A 72 -1.32 -14.26 4.17
N SER A 73 -1.68 -14.59 2.94
CA SER A 73 -0.81 -15.31 2.02
C SER A 73 0.44 -14.47 1.67
N ALA A 74 0.29 -13.16 1.45
CA ALA A 74 1.43 -12.27 1.25
C ALA A 74 2.35 -12.17 2.49
N ALA A 75 1.79 -12.19 3.70
CA ALA A 75 2.56 -12.21 4.93
C ALA A 75 3.39 -13.51 5.08
N LEU A 76 2.83 -14.65 4.65
CA LEU A 76 3.54 -15.93 4.61
C LEU A 76 4.68 -15.95 3.58
N ASP A 77 4.58 -15.19 2.48
CA ASP A 77 5.71 -15.03 1.56
C ASP A 77 6.87 -14.28 2.24
N ILE A 78 6.57 -13.21 2.98
CA ILE A 78 7.57 -12.45 3.74
C ILE A 78 8.26 -13.36 4.76
N GLN A 79 7.48 -14.17 5.50
CA GLN A 79 8.03 -15.17 6.40
C GLN A 79 8.99 -16.11 5.67
N THR A 80 8.55 -16.68 4.54
CA THR A 80 9.35 -17.62 3.75
C THR A 80 10.65 -16.98 3.27
N VAL A 81 10.60 -15.74 2.78
CA VAL A 81 11.78 -14.99 2.32
C VAL A 81 12.77 -14.79 3.47
N ILE A 82 12.29 -14.33 4.63
CA ILE A 82 13.14 -14.08 5.80
C ILE A 82 13.76 -15.39 6.31
N GLU A 83 12.98 -16.43 6.49
CA GLU A 83 13.46 -17.72 7.02
C GLU A 83 14.44 -18.40 6.04
N THR A 84 14.23 -18.25 4.73
CA THR A 84 15.08 -18.88 3.72
C THR A 84 16.38 -18.11 3.48
N PHE A 85 16.31 -16.79 3.36
CA PHE A 85 17.44 -15.98 2.89
C PHE A 85 18.13 -15.19 4.00
N MET A 86 17.48 -15.02 5.15
CA MET A 86 17.95 -14.19 6.26
C MET A 86 17.93 -14.93 7.62
N PRO A 87 18.24 -16.23 7.70
CA PRO A 87 18.00 -17.02 8.92
C PRO A 87 18.76 -16.51 10.16
N GLU A 88 19.96 -15.98 9.96
CA GLU A 88 20.85 -15.48 11.02
C GLU A 88 20.87 -13.94 11.14
N HIS A 89 20.02 -13.24 10.38
CA HIS A 89 20.03 -11.78 10.33
C HIS A 89 18.96 -11.17 11.23
N LYS A 90 19.25 -9.98 11.75
CA LYS A 90 18.25 -9.14 12.39
C LYS A 90 17.51 -8.34 11.32
N VAL A 91 16.20 -8.52 11.25
CA VAL A 91 15.36 -7.89 10.23
C VAL A 91 14.53 -6.77 10.86
N PHE A 92 14.52 -5.61 10.19
CA PHE A 92 13.55 -4.54 10.43
C PHE A 92 12.57 -4.53 9.27
N LEU A 93 11.27 -4.64 9.55
CA LEU A 93 10.23 -4.58 8.53
C LEU A 93 9.65 -3.18 8.45
N HIS A 94 9.83 -2.52 7.30
CA HIS A 94 9.28 -1.21 7.02
C HIS A 94 8.03 -1.33 6.15
N GLY A 95 6.88 -0.89 6.67
CA GLY A 95 5.63 -0.79 5.94
C GLY A 95 5.26 0.66 5.70
N ALA A 96 4.91 1.02 4.46
CA ALA A 96 4.39 2.34 4.11
C ALA A 96 2.97 2.22 3.53
N SER A 97 2.04 3.06 3.96
CA SER A 97 0.63 3.02 3.49
C SER A 97 0.03 1.61 3.61
N TYR A 98 -0.50 1.01 2.54
CA TYR A 98 -0.96 -0.39 2.53
C TYR A 98 0.08 -1.38 3.12
N GLY A 99 1.37 -1.09 2.98
CA GLY A 99 2.44 -1.87 3.57
C GLY A 99 2.36 -1.97 5.10
N THR A 100 1.74 -1.01 5.80
CA THR A 100 1.52 -1.10 7.25
C THR A 100 0.45 -2.13 7.58
N PHE A 101 -0.60 -2.26 6.77
CA PHE A 101 -1.63 -3.28 6.92
C PHE A 101 -1.03 -4.68 6.76
N LEU A 102 -0.21 -4.87 5.71
CA LEU A 102 0.54 -6.11 5.50
C LEU A 102 1.52 -6.39 6.64
N SER A 103 2.27 -5.38 7.09
CA SER A 103 3.28 -5.53 8.15
C SER A 103 2.66 -5.87 9.51
N GLN A 104 1.47 -5.33 9.82
CA GLN A 104 0.70 -5.73 10.99
C GLN A 104 0.29 -7.20 10.92
N ARG A 105 -0.06 -7.71 9.72
CA ARG A 105 -0.35 -9.14 9.56
C ARG A 105 0.90 -10.00 9.72
N VAL A 106 2.06 -9.55 9.22
CA VAL A 106 3.35 -10.22 9.43
C VAL A 106 3.74 -10.26 10.92
N MET A 107 3.49 -9.18 11.66
CA MET A 107 3.73 -9.12 13.11
C MET A 107 2.99 -10.22 13.88
N GLN A 108 1.79 -10.60 13.44
CA GLN A 108 1.02 -11.67 14.06
C GLN A 108 1.61 -13.08 13.82
N LEU A 109 2.54 -13.24 12.86
CA LEU A 109 3.24 -14.49 12.62
C LEU A 109 4.41 -14.73 13.59
N GLN A 110 4.82 -13.72 14.35
CA GLN A 110 5.86 -13.82 15.38
C GLN A 110 7.20 -14.39 14.87
N ILE A 111 7.63 -13.92 13.69
CA ILE A 111 8.86 -14.36 13.02
C ILE A 111 10.09 -13.95 13.87
N PRO A 112 10.91 -14.90 14.37
CA PRO A 112 11.97 -14.61 15.34
C PRO A 112 13.06 -13.65 14.86
N GLN A 113 13.34 -13.63 13.55
CA GLN A 113 14.35 -12.77 12.94
C GLN A 113 13.93 -11.29 12.94
N ILE A 114 12.63 -11.00 13.02
CA ILE A 114 12.15 -9.61 12.98
C ILE A 114 12.27 -8.99 14.38
N VAL A 115 13.20 -8.03 14.50
CA VAL A 115 13.50 -7.35 15.76
C VAL A 115 12.83 -5.97 15.86
N GLY A 116 12.20 -5.50 14.79
CA GLY A 116 11.49 -4.22 14.78
C GLY A 116 10.58 -4.03 13.57
N TYR A 117 9.52 -3.26 13.78
CA TYR A 117 8.56 -2.85 12.76
C TYR A 117 8.51 -1.32 12.68
N ILE A 118 8.54 -0.78 11.47
CA ILE A 118 8.37 0.66 11.19
C ILE A 118 7.10 0.81 10.38
N PHE A 119 6.16 1.62 10.86
CA PHE A 119 4.93 1.95 10.15
C PHE A 119 4.93 3.42 9.75
N ASP A 120 4.91 3.68 8.44
CA ASP A 120 4.88 5.02 7.84
C ASP A 120 3.55 5.23 7.09
N GLY A 121 2.81 6.28 7.44
CA GLY A 121 1.46 6.51 6.89
C GLY A 121 0.48 5.36 7.17
N VAL A 122 0.17 5.14 8.45
CA VAL A 122 -0.51 3.92 8.94
C VAL A 122 -1.93 3.73 8.38
N ASP A 123 -2.12 2.63 7.66
CA ASP A 123 -3.41 1.95 7.44
C ASP A 123 -3.53 0.77 8.41
N ILE A 124 -4.62 0.70 9.18
CA ILE A 124 -4.79 -0.26 10.28
C ILE A 124 -5.63 -1.48 9.88
N MET A 125 -5.31 -2.64 10.46
CA MET A 125 -6.23 -3.78 10.39
C MET A 125 -7.45 -3.52 11.27
N MET A 126 -8.58 -3.16 10.64
CA MET A 126 -9.84 -2.94 11.34
C MET A 126 -10.58 -4.24 11.61
N THR A 127 -11.25 -4.27 12.75
CA THR A 127 -12.26 -5.25 13.15
C THR A 127 -13.63 -4.58 13.18
N LYS A 128 -14.70 -5.38 13.28
CA LYS A 128 -16.06 -4.87 13.41
C LYS A 128 -16.30 -3.96 14.63
N ASN A 129 -15.39 -3.99 15.60
CA ASN A 129 -15.50 -3.23 16.85
C ASN A 129 -14.73 -1.91 16.79
N ASP A 130 -13.93 -1.68 15.74
CA ASP A 130 -13.12 -0.47 15.61
C ASP A 130 -13.96 0.70 15.09
N PRO A 131 -13.71 1.94 15.56
CA PRO A 131 -14.35 3.13 15.05
C PRO A 131 -14.15 3.29 13.54
N ILE A 132 -15.21 3.67 12.83
CA ILE A 132 -15.15 3.88 11.37
C ILE A 132 -14.19 5.00 10.98
N GLU A 133 -13.95 5.94 11.89
CA GLU A 133 -13.02 7.06 11.78
C GLU A 133 -11.58 6.60 11.59
N TRP A 134 -11.26 5.36 11.96
CA TRP A 134 -9.93 4.78 11.75
C TRP A 134 -9.80 4.09 10.39
N SER A 135 -10.89 4.00 9.63
CA SER A 135 -10.86 3.48 8.27
C SER A 135 -10.20 4.45 7.32
N ILE A 136 -9.46 3.93 6.34
CA ILE A 136 -9.00 4.71 5.20
C ILE A 136 -10.15 5.39 4.42
N SER A 137 -11.40 4.90 4.55
CA SER A 137 -12.57 5.60 4.01
C SER A 137 -12.80 7.00 4.61
N HIS A 138 -12.25 7.28 5.80
CA HIS A 138 -12.24 8.62 6.42
C HIS A 138 -11.10 9.52 5.91
N TRP A 139 -10.27 9.06 4.96
CA TRP A 139 -9.18 9.85 4.39
C TRP A 139 -9.63 11.22 3.86
N ASN A 140 -10.84 11.31 3.31
CA ASN A 140 -11.41 12.59 2.86
C ASN A 140 -11.51 13.63 3.98
N GLN A 141 -11.74 13.23 5.24
CA GLN A 141 -11.71 14.16 6.37
C GLN A 141 -10.27 14.44 6.81
N ALA A 142 -9.42 13.41 6.84
CA ALA A 142 -8.02 13.51 7.26
C ALA A 142 -7.17 14.41 6.36
N ILE A 143 -7.51 14.52 5.07
CA ILE A 143 -6.80 15.38 4.12
C ILE A 143 -7.19 16.87 4.25
N LEU A 144 -8.27 17.21 4.94
CA LEU A 144 -8.73 18.60 5.05
C LEU A 144 -7.74 19.50 5.79
N PRO A 145 -7.20 19.16 6.97
CA PRO A 145 -6.23 20.01 7.67
C PRO A 145 -4.94 20.30 6.89
N PRO A 146 -4.24 19.32 6.27
CA PRO A 146 -3.08 19.64 5.42
C PRO A 146 -3.46 20.43 4.17
N SER A 147 -4.60 20.13 3.54
CA SER A 147 -5.06 20.88 2.35
C SER A 147 -5.33 22.34 2.70
N ARG A 148 -6.00 22.60 3.83
CA ARG A 148 -6.24 23.96 4.31
C ARG A 148 -4.94 24.72 4.56
N ARG A 149 -3.99 24.13 5.28
CA ARG A 149 -2.68 24.75 5.54
C ARG A 149 -1.92 25.10 4.26
N LEU A 150 -1.99 24.23 3.25
CA LEU A 150 -1.40 24.49 1.94
C LEU A 150 -2.07 25.70 1.25
N LEU A 151 -3.40 25.77 1.29
CA LEU A 151 -4.16 26.88 0.68
C LEU A 151 -3.93 28.20 1.43
N GLU A 152 -3.87 28.18 2.76
CA GLU A 152 -3.53 29.34 3.60
C GLU A 152 -2.10 29.82 3.29
N SER A 153 -1.12 28.91 3.25
CA SER A 153 0.26 29.26 2.90
C SER A 153 0.39 29.81 1.47
N CYS A 154 -0.44 29.34 0.54
CA CYS A 154 -0.48 29.86 -0.83
C CYS A 154 -1.16 31.23 -0.91
N PHE A 155 -2.17 31.48 -0.08
CA PHE A 155 -2.80 32.80 0.03
C PHE A 155 -1.79 33.87 0.46
N ASP A 156 -0.91 33.52 1.40
CA ASP A 156 0.09 34.43 1.95
C ASP A 156 1.32 34.64 1.04
N ASP A 157 1.47 33.83 -0.03
CA ASP A 157 2.62 33.89 -0.94
C ASP A 157 2.24 34.60 -2.26
N GLU A 158 2.84 35.78 -2.49
CA GLU A 158 2.64 36.56 -3.72
C GLU A 158 3.06 35.81 -5.00
N ALA A 159 3.94 34.82 -4.89
CA ALA A 159 4.38 33.98 -6.00
C ALA A 159 3.43 32.78 -6.26
N CYS A 160 2.41 32.56 -5.42
CA CYS A 160 1.52 31.43 -5.61
C CYS A 160 0.64 31.62 -6.86
N PRO A 161 0.57 30.62 -7.77
CA PRO A 161 -0.22 30.72 -8.99
C PRO A 161 -1.74 30.60 -8.76
N ILE A 162 -2.17 30.29 -7.54
CA ILE A 162 -3.59 30.17 -7.18
C ILE A 162 -4.03 31.49 -6.55
N HIS A 163 -4.88 32.24 -7.26
CA HIS A 163 -5.46 33.48 -6.75
C HIS A 163 -6.76 33.20 -6.00
N PHE A 164 -6.78 33.49 -4.70
CA PHE A 164 -7.98 33.39 -3.88
C PHE A 164 -8.62 34.77 -3.71
N ASN A 165 -9.94 34.84 -3.83
CA ASN A 165 -10.68 36.10 -3.70
C ASN A 165 -10.88 36.54 -2.23
N SER A 166 -10.73 35.63 -1.27
CA SER A 166 -10.81 35.93 0.15
C SER A 166 -10.17 34.83 1.00
N HIS A 167 -9.62 35.20 2.14
CA HIS A 167 -9.17 34.24 3.15
C HIS A 167 -10.39 33.58 3.81
N ALA A 168 -10.41 32.26 3.91
CA ALA A 168 -11.46 31.60 4.69
C ALA A 168 -11.19 31.89 6.17
N VAL A 169 -12.02 32.73 6.79
CA VAL A 169 -11.99 32.95 8.24
C VAL A 169 -12.69 31.76 8.90
N GLY A 170 -12.03 31.15 9.87
CA GLY A 170 -12.57 30.03 10.66
C GLY A 170 -13.85 30.38 11.40
#